data_AF-A0A0Q6R6Y0-F1
#
_entry.id   AF-A0A0Q6R6Y0-F1
#
_cell.length_a   1.000
_cell.length_b   1.000
_cell.length_c   1.000
_cell.angle_alpha   90.00
_cell.angle_beta   90.00
_cell.angle_gamma   90.00
#
_symmetry.space_group_name_H-M   'P 1'
#
loop_
_entity.id
_entity.type
_entity.pdbx_description
1 polymer ?
#
loop_
_entity_poly.entity_id
_entity_poly.type
_entity_poly.pdbx_seq_one_letter_code
_entity_poly.pdbx_strand_id
1 'polypeptide(L)'
;MPMARLLRPFRRPRPGDGSPLPRFRWWQLLGRSLRTIDLPVDGRADDASRAFTVDVRRGGDLSDGVVRARLYVDGALQASSGLPARFDVPGGRIEVAISGFGLRRCHFVAVDGSETPLAPHRASAEGRREELHRRRPAFSRAIGVISVLLVVTGLCVELPQLVEALSRIPLIADSVGIVTSPIQLPLAVNLLIGLGAVLGGAERGLRLRAGWIDELAS
;
A
#
# COMPACT_ATOMS: atom_id res chain seq x y z
N MET A 1 -16.70 -6.13 25.68
CA MET A 1 -15.30 -6.32 26.13
C MET A 1 -14.36 -5.87 25.03
N PRO A 2 -13.64 -4.75 25.17
CA PRO A 2 -12.75 -4.28 24.13
C PRO A 2 -11.48 -5.13 24.14
N MET A 3 -11.18 -5.77 23.00
CA MET A 3 -9.98 -6.56 22.77
C MET A 3 -8.73 -5.68 22.98
N ALA A 4 -7.88 -6.09 23.92
CA ALA A 4 -6.60 -5.46 24.20
C ALA A 4 -5.77 -5.34 22.91
N ARG A 5 -5.64 -4.12 22.39
CA ARG A 5 -4.72 -3.79 21.30
C ARG A 5 -3.30 -3.96 21.83
N LEU A 6 -2.63 -5.05 21.41
CA LEU A 6 -1.17 -5.17 21.51
C LEU A 6 -0.52 -4.07 20.67
N LEU A 7 -0.37 -2.87 21.23
CA LEU A 7 0.47 -1.83 20.67
C LEU A 7 1.91 -2.31 20.84
N ARG A 8 2.52 -2.79 19.75
CA ARG A 8 3.98 -2.99 19.73
C ARG A 8 4.64 -1.65 20.10
N PRO A 9 5.64 -1.65 21.00
CA PRO A 9 6.32 -0.42 21.35
C PRO A 9 6.97 0.22 20.12
N PHE A 10 6.80 1.54 19.98
CA PHE A 10 7.42 2.30 18.90
C PHE A 10 8.95 2.24 19.00
N ARG A 11 9.63 2.00 17.88
CA ARG A 11 11.09 2.00 17.86
C ARG A 11 11.62 3.43 17.81
N ARG A 12 12.68 3.69 18.57
CA ARG A 12 13.37 4.98 18.59
C ARG A 12 13.95 5.32 17.20
N PRO A 13 13.70 6.52 16.67
CA PRO A 13 14.32 6.99 15.44
C PRO A 13 15.84 7.09 15.55
N ARG A 14 16.52 6.79 14.45
CA ARG A 14 17.92 7.13 14.22
C ARG A 14 17.98 8.42 13.39
N PRO A 15 18.94 9.32 13.67
CA PRO A 15 19.15 10.51 12.86
C PRO A 15 19.45 10.11 11.40
N GLY A 16 18.91 10.89 10.48
CA GLY A 16 19.18 10.78 9.05
C GLY A 16 20.52 11.41 8.68
N ASP A 17 20.97 11.12 7.46
CA ASP A 17 22.22 11.61 6.88
C ASP A 17 22.01 12.82 5.95
N GLY A 18 20.80 13.37 5.87
CA GLY A 18 20.45 14.45 4.94
C GLY A 18 20.32 14.02 3.48
N SER A 19 20.41 12.72 3.18
CA SER A 19 20.31 12.22 1.80
C SER A 19 19.00 12.64 1.14
N PRO A 20 19.01 12.96 -0.17
CA PRO A 20 17.84 13.45 -0.85
C PRO A 20 16.78 12.35 -1.00
N LEU A 21 15.51 12.74 -1.00
CA LEU A 21 14.37 11.86 -1.23
C LEU A 21 14.54 11.17 -2.59
N PRO A 22 14.69 9.83 -2.62
CA PRO A 22 14.91 9.13 -3.87
C PRO A 22 13.72 9.31 -4.79
N ARG A 23 13.98 9.65 -6.06
CA ARG A 23 12.95 9.79 -7.09
C ARG A 23 12.05 8.55 -7.12
N PHE A 24 10.75 8.76 -7.18
CA PHE A 24 9.80 7.66 -7.27
C PHE A 24 9.82 7.07 -8.68
N ARG A 25 10.11 5.77 -8.79
CA ARG A 25 10.20 5.06 -10.08
C ARG A 25 8.92 4.27 -10.35
N TRP A 26 8.57 4.08 -11.62
CA TRP A 26 7.27 3.48 -11.98
C TRP A 26 7.11 2.03 -11.48
N TRP A 27 8.18 1.24 -11.37
CA TRP A 27 8.10 -0.10 -10.78
C TRP A 27 7.93 -0.09 -9.26
N GLN A 28 8.15 1.05 -8.59
CA GLN A 28 7.97 1.18 -7.14
C GLN A 28 6.51 1.39 -6.74
N LEU A 29 5.59 1.58 -7.70
CA LEU A 29 4.15 1.77 -7.48
C LEU A 29 3.54 0.68 -6.58
N LEU A 30 4.05 -0.56 -6.67
CA LEU A 30 3.51 -1.69 -5.91
C LEU A 30 4.24 -1.98 -4.60
N GLY A 31 5.38 -1.33 -4.33
CA GLY A 31 6.25 -1.68 -3.18
C GLY A 31 6.66 -0.52 -2.27
N ARG A 32 6.45 0.72 -2.68
CA ARG A 32 6.86 1.93 -1.95
C ARG A 32 5.65 2.83 -1.70
N SER A 33 5.54 3.37 -0.50
CA SER A 33 4.45 4.26 -0.10
C SER A 33 5.04 5.57 0.39
N LEU A 34 4.63 6.68 -0.22
CA LEU A 34 5.06 8.03 0.14
C LEU A 34 3.86 8.83 0.61
N ARG A 35 3.92 9.37 1.82
CA ARG A 35 2.89 10.22 2.40
C ARG A 35 3.51 11.55 2.83
N THR A 36 2.83 12.66 2.55
CA THR A 36 3.34 14.01 2.80
C THR A 36 2.29 14.82 3.56
N ILE A 37 2.76 15.67 4.47
CA ILE A 37 1.98 16.72 5.12
C ILE A 37 2.83 17.99 5.17
N ASP A 38 2.20 19.12 4.93
CA ASP A 38 2.81 20.43 5.12
C ASP A 38 2.48 20.90 6.52
N LEU A 39 3.52 21.21 7.31
CA LEU A 39 3.36 21.70 8.68
C LEU A 39 4.09 23.05 8.81
N PRO A 40 3.52 24.00 9.58
CA PRO A 40 4.21 25.27 9.88
C PRO A 40 5.48 25.05 10.70
N VAL A 41 6.53 25.81 10.41
CA VAL A 41 7.87 25.66 11.03
C VAL A 41 7.82 25.84 12.56
N ASP A 42 7.06 26.82 13.05
CA ASP A 42 6.90 27.14 14.47
C ASP A 42 5.58 26.63 15.07
N GLY A 43 4.85 25.75 14.37
CA GLY A 43 3.55 25.26 14.84
C GLY A 43 2.42 26.28 14.81
N ARG A 44 2.64 27.47 14.24
CA ARG A 44 1.65 28.55 14.06
C ARG A 44 1.25 28.70 12.59
N ALA A 45 -0.04 28.89 12.34
CA ALA A 45 -0.61 28.88 10.99
C ALA A 45 -0.06 29.94 10.01
N ASP A 46 0.51 31.05 10.51
CA ASP A 46 1.07 32.14 9.70
C ASP A 46 2.56 31.98 9.33
N ASP A 47 3.19 30.88 9.76
CA ASP A 47 4.61 30.64 9.50
C ASP A 47 4.87 29.87 8.20
N ALA A 48 6.07 30.02 7.65
CA ALA A 48 6.53 29.24 6.50
C ALA A 48 6.30 27.74 6.76
N SER A 49 5.64 27.05 5.83
CA SER A 49 5.38 25.62 5.95
C SER A 49 6.52 24.80 5.36
N ARG A 50 6.85 23.68 6.00
CA ARG A 50 7.79 22.68 5.49
C ARG A 50 7.08 21.38 5.15
N ALA A 51 7.56 20.72 4.10
CA ALA A 51 7.00 19.46 3.64
C ALA A 51 7.62 18.28 4.40
N PHE A 52 6.83 17.64 5.25
CA PHE A 52 7.21 16.42 5.96
C PHE A 52 6.75 15.20 5.17
N THR A 53 7.69 14.44 4.63
CA THR A 53 7.40 13.26 3.80
C THR A 53 7.89 11.98 4.47
N VAL A 54 6.97 11.04 4.66
CA VAL A 54 7.25 9.69 5.14
C VAL A 54 7.37 8.73 3.96
N ASP A 55 8.52 8.07 3.83
CA ASP A 55 8.79 7.00 2.87
C ASP A 55 8.83 5.63 3.58
N VAL A 56 8.02 4.70 3.10
CA VAL A 56 8.00 3.30 3.57
C VAL A 56 8.12 2.35 2.39
N ARG A 57 9.14 1.48 2.43
CA ARG A 57 9.38 0.41 1.45
C ARG A 57 8.93 -0.92 2.02
N ARG A 58 7.86 -1.49 1.47
CA ARG A 58 7.17 -2.68 2.01
C ARG A 58 7.97 -3.98 1.88
N GLY A 59 8.82 -4.08 0.87
CA GLY A 59 9.75 -5.20 0.70
C GLY A 59 10.95 -5.18 1.65
N GLY A 60 11.01 -4.19 2.54
CA GLY A 60 12.21 -3.91 3.33
C GLY A 60 13.30 -3.23 2.50
N ASP A 61 14.40 -2.91 3.15
CA ASP A 61 15.60 -2.47 2.44
C ASP A 61 16.34 -3.66 1.83
N LEU A 62 16.88 -3.47 0.63
CA LEU A 62 17.63 -4.53 -0.06
C LEU A 62 18.83 -5.05 0.74
N SER A 63 19.36 -4.25 1.66
CA SER A 63 20.52 -4.59 2.47
C SER A 63 20.22 -5.58 3.59
N ASP A 64 19.01 -5.55 4.17
CA ASP A 64 18.70 -6.32 5.38
C ASP A 64 17.24 -6.80 5.51
N GLY A 65 16.39 -6.53 4.50
CA GLY A 65 14.98 -6.89 4.49
C GLY A 65 14.14 -6.16 5.54
N VAL A 66 14.69 -5.21 6.29
CA VAL A 66 13.96 -4.54 7.38
C VAL A 66 13.08 -3.44 6.80
N VAL A 67 11.79 -3.48 7.14
CA VAL A 67 10.87 -2.40 6.80
C VAL A 67 11.10 -1.20 7.71
N ARG A 68 11.49 -0.08 7.11
CA ARG A 68 11.73 1.20 7.79
C ARG A 68 10.76 2.26 7.31
N ALA A 69 10.38 3.14 8.24
CA ALA A 69 9.89 4.47 7.92
C ALA A 69 11.06 5.44 7.90
N ARG A 70 11.08 6.30 6.87
CA ARG A 70 12.05 7.37 6.71
C ARG A 70 11.30 8.70 6.65
N LEU A 71 11.66 9.63 7.52
CA LEU A 71 11.12 10.98 7.54
C LEU A 71 12.07 11.92 6.79
N TYR A 72 11.52 12.57 5.78
CA TYR A 72 12.17 13.62 5.01
C TYR A 72 11.54 14.97 5.34
N VAL A 73 12.37 16.01 5.46
CA VAL A 73 11.93 17.41 5.61
C VAL A 73 12.45 18.16 4.40
N ASP A 74 11.53 18.75 3.62
CA ASP A 74 11.84 19.43 2.35
C ASP A 74 12.71 18.59 1.39
N GLY A 75 12.52 17.28 1.45
CA GLY A 75 13.24 16.31 0.63
C GLY A 75 14.59 15.84 1.18
N ALA A 76 15.06 16.30 2.34
CA ALA A 76 16.28 15.80 2.99
C ALA A 76 15.96 14.78 4.09
N LEU A 77 16.68 13.64 4.14
CA LEU A 77 16.44 12.59 5.13
C LEU A 77 16.81 13.08 6.54
N GLN A 78 15.81 13.27 7.39
CA GLN A 78 15.98 13.76 8.74
C GLN A 78 16.05 12.65 9.78
N ALA A 79 15.26 11.58 9.60
CA ALA A 79 15.23 10.47 10.54
C ALA A 79 14.77 9.17 9.89
N SER A 80 15.17 8.03 10.46
CA SER A 80 14.67 6.71 10.06
C SER A 80 14.40 5.81 11.25
N SER A 81 13.37 4.98 11.19
CA SER A 81 13.06 4.02 12.25
C SER A 81 12.45 2.74 11.68
N GLY A 82 12.68 1.62 12.36
CA GLY A 82 11.97 0.38 12.04
C GLY A 82 10.51 0.48 12.45
N LEU A 83 9.61 -0.21 11.75
CA LEU A 83 8.18 -0.12 12.06
C LEU A 83 7.79 -0.99 13.28
N PRO A 84 6.82 -0.55 14.11
CA PRO A 84 6.14 0.75 14.08
C PRO A 84 7.06 1.90 14.54
N ALA A 85 6.88 3.08 13.94
CA ALA A 85 7.73 4.26 14.14
C ALA A 85 6.94 5.48 14.60
N ARG A 86 7.61 6.35 15.37
CA ARG A 86 7.11 7.66 15.79
C ARG A 86 8.21 8.68 15.55
N PHE A 87 7.89 9.79 14.91
CA PHE A 87 8.81 10.90 14.70
C PHE A 87 8.23 12.15 15.34
N ASP A 88 9.01 12.84 16.16
CA ASP A 88 8.58 14.13 16.71
C ASP A 88 8.81 15.22 15.66
N VAL A 89 7.81 16.08 15.46
CA VAL A 89 7.79 17.16 14.46
C VAL A 89 7.16 18.41 15.08
N PRO A 90 7.35 19.61 14.50
CA PRO A 90 6.70 20.82 15.02
C PRO A 90 5.19 20.63 15.18
N GLY A 91 4.65 21.07 16.32
CA GLY A 91 3.23 20.95 16.64
C GLY A 91 2.73 19.55 17.02
N GLY A 92 3.59 18.52 17.08
CA GLY A 92 3.16 17.19 17.49
C GLY A 92 4.11 16.06 17.11
N ARG A 93 3.56 15.01 16.49
CA ARG A 93 4.30 13.80 16.11
C ARG A 93 3.69 13.14 14.90
N ILE A 94 4.48 12.40 14.14
CA ILE A 94 4.01 11.54 13.07
C ILE A 94 4.11 10.08 13.52
N GLU A 95 2.98 9.39 13.57
CA GLU A 95 2.89 7.97 13.89
C GLU A 95 2.76 7.12 12.62
N VAL A 96 3.65 6.14 12.46
CA VAL A 96 3.73 5.27 11.29
C VAL A 96 3.65 3.80 11.67
N ALA A 97 2.64 3.11 11.15
CA ALA A 97 2.46 1.67 11.30
C ALA A 97 1.96 1.04 9.98
N ILE A 98 2.39 -0.18 9.70
CA ILE A 98 1.93 -0.98 8.56
C ILE A 98 0.94 -2.06 9.01
N SER A 99 0.09 -2.49 8.07
CA SER A 99 -0.71 -3.71 8.08
C SER A 99 -0.23 -4.63 6.96
N GLY A 100 -0.81 -5.84 6.86
CA GLY A 100 -0.55 -6.76 5.74
C GLY A 100 -0.90 -6.19 4.36
N PHE A 101 -1.79 -5.19 4.29
CA PHE A 101 -2.27 -4.62 3.02
C PHE A 101 -1.66 -3.25 2.66
N GLY A 102 -0.97 -2.58 3.59
CA GLY A 102 -0.41 -1.25 3.37
C GLY A 102 -0.10 -0.48 4.65
N LEU A 103 0.08 0.84 4.56
CA LEU A 103 0.17 1.71 5.73
C LEU A 103 -1.16 1.69 6.48
N ARG A 104 -1.15 1.23 7.74
CA ARG A 104 -2.33 1.20 8.62
C ARG A 104 -2.51 2.52 9.35
N ARG A 105 -1.41 3.16 9.71
CA ARG A 105 -1.38 4.43 10.44
C ARG A 105 -0.26 5.28 9.84
N CYS A 106 -0.59 6.44 9.29
CA CYS A 106 0.37 7.45 8.87
C CYS A 106 -0.30 8.80 9.11
N HIS A 107 -0.32 9.22 10.38
CA HIS A 107 -1.04 10.40 10.84
C HIS A 107 -0.10 11.32 11.58
N PHE A 108 -0.29 12.60 11.37
CA PHE A 108 0.18 13.63 12.28
C PHE A 108 -0.80 13.66 13.45
N VAL A 109 -0.26 13.52 14.65
CA VAL A 109 -0.99 13.69 15.90
C VAL A 109 -0.48 14.96 16.54
N ALA A 110 -1.30 16.00 16.52
CA ALA A 110 -0.97 17.28 17.11
C ALA A 110 -0.89 17.19 18.64
N VAL A 111 -0.34 18.23 19.28
CA VAL A 111 -0.25 18.31 20.75
C VAL A 111 -1.63 18.30 21.41
N ASP A 112 -2.64 18.88 20.75
CA ASP A 112 -4.04 18.88 21.22
C ASP A 112 -4.74 17.52 21.05
N GLY A 113 -4.06 16.53 20.47
CA GLY A 113 -4.57 15.19 20.22
C GLY A 113 -5.35 15.05 18.91
N SER A 114 -5.50 16.11 18.12
CA SER A 114 -6.10 16.00 16.79
C SER A 114 -5.24 15.12 15.87
N GLU A 115 -5.89 14.20 15.15
CA GLU A 115 -5.22 13.27 14.24
C GLU A 115 -5.54 13.66 12.79
N THR A 116 -4.51 13.98 12.01
CA THR A 116 -4.63 14.33 10.59
C THR A 116 -3.87 13.31 9.74
N PRO A 117 -4.52 12.59 8.82
CA PRO A 117 -3.83 11.65 7.93
C PRO A 117 -2.89 12.38 6.98
N LEU A 118 -1.71 11.81 6.72
CA LEU A 118 -0.80 12.34 5.72
C LEU A 118 -1.34 12.02 4.31
N ALA A 119 -1.34 13.03 3.43
CA ALA A 119 -1.81 12.91 2.05
C ALA A 119 -0.86 12.03 1.22
N PRO A 120 -1.36 11.23 0.26
CA PRO A 120 -0.49 10.47 -0.61
C PRO A 120 0.30 11.38 -1.54
N HIS A 121 1.61 11.14 -1.65
CA HIS A 121 2.47 11.95 -2.49
C HIS A 121 2.05 11.81 -3.96
N ARG A 122 2.02 12.91 -4.74
CA ARG A 122 1.51 12.93 -6.13
C ARG A 122 2.17 11.91 -7.07
N ALA A 123 3.45 11.62 -6.84
CA ALA A 123 4.20 10.64 -7.64
C ALA A 123 3.93 9.17 -7.26
N SER A 124 3.35 8.92 -6.07
CA SER A 124 3.02 7.56 -5.60
C SER A 124 1.83 6.97 -6.37
N ALA A 125 1.64 5.65 -6.28
CA ALA A 125 0.51 4.99 -6.92
C ALA A 125 -0.81 5.48 -6.35
N GLU A 126 -0.87 5.65 -5.03
CA GLU A 126 -2.01 6.16 -4.30
C GLU A 126 -2.35 7.59 -4.76
N GLY A 127 -1.36 8.48 -4.82
CA GLY A 127 -1.57 9.87 -5.24
C GLY A 127 -1.98 10.02 -6.70
N ARG A 128 -1.38 9.25 -7.61
CA ARG A 128 -1.80 9.22 -9.02
C ARG A 128 -3.21 8.68 -9.18
N ARG A 129 -3.58 7.70 -8.37
CA ARG A 129 -4.89 7.06 -8.43
C ARG A 129 -6.00 7.94 -7.88
N GLU A 130 -5.72 8.69 -6.82
CA GLU A 130 -6.58 9.75 -6.28
C GLU A 130 -6.78 10.86 -7.32
N GLU A 131 -5.69 11.32 -7.95
CA GLU A 131 -5.77 12.35 -8.98
C GLU A 131 -6.60 11.89 -10.19
N LEU A 132 -6.45 10.62 -10.60
CA LEU A 132 -7.28 10.04 -11.66
C LEU A 132 -8.76 10.01 -11.26
N HIS A 133 -9.05 9.67 -10.00
CA HIS A 133 -10.41 9.63 -9.49
C HIS A 133 -11.05 11.02 -9.50
N ARG A 134 -10.32 12.04 -9.03
CA ARG A 134 -10.78 13.44 -9.00
C ARG A 134 -10.96 14.01 -10.41
N ARG A 135 -10.00 13.78 -11.32
CA ARG A 135 -10.04 14.34 -12.68
C ARG A 135 -11.04 13.64 -13.60
N ARG A 136 -11.20 12.32 -13.48
CA ARG A 136 -12.00 11.49 -14.40
C ARG A 136 -12.77 10.39 -13.64
N PRO A 137 -13.84 10.75 -12.91
CA PRO A 137 -14.56 9.81 -12.05
C PRO A 137 -15.20 8.65 -12.84
N ALA A 138 -15.76 8.89 -14.02
CA ALA A 138 -16.37 7.85 -14.86
C ALA A 138 -15.33 6.81 -15.33
N PHE A 139 -14.18 7.29 -15.83
CA PHE A 139 -13.09 6.41 -16.25
C PHE A 139 -12.52 5.61 -15.07
N SER A 140 -12.41 6.25 -13.90
CA SER A 140 -12.02 5.59 -12.66
C SER A 140 -12.95 4.44 -12.27
N ARG A 141 -14.28 4.63 -12.40
CA ARG A 141 -15.28 3.57 -12.18
C ARG A 141 -15.14 2.44 -13.19
N ALA A 142 -14.97 2.76 -14.47
CA ALA A 142 -14.77 1.77 -15.53
C ALA A 142 -13.54 0.88 -15.26
N ILE A 143 -12.39 1.46 -14.90
CA ILE A 143 -11.21 0.69 -14.49
C ILE A 143 -11.54 -0.25 -13.34
N GLY A 144 -12.27 0.24 -12.32
CA GLY A 144 -12.68 -0.59 -11.19
C GLY A 144 -13.52 -1.80 -11.60
N VAL A 145 -14.53 -1.59 -12.46
CA VAL A 145 -15.40 -2.67 -12.96
C VAL A 145 -14.61 -3.66 -13.80
N ILE A 146 -13.79 -3.17 -14.75
CA ILE A 146 -12.96 -4.03 -15.61
C ILE A 146 -12.00 -4.87 -14.77
N SER A 147 -11.34 -4.29 -13.77
CA SER A 147 -10.44 -5.02 -12.88
C SER A 147 -11.15 -6.12 -12.09
N VAL A 148 -12.39 -5.88 -11.62
CA VAL A 148 -13.20 -6.91 -10.96
C VAL A 148 -13.54 -8.03 -11.93
N LEU A 149 -13.99 -7.70 -13.14
CA LEU A 149 -14.31 -8.69 -14.16
C LEU A 149 -13.08 -9.54 -14.52
N LEU A 150 -11.90 -8.93 -14.68
CA LEU A 150 -10.67 -9.66 -14.95
C LEU A 150 -10.31 -10.65 -13.84
N VAL A 151 -10.43 -10.23 -12.57
CA VAL A 151 -10.17 -11.11 -11.42
C VAL A 151 -11.18 -12.25 -11.35
N VAL A 152 -12.47 -11.97 -11.53
CA VAL A 152 -13.54 -12.99 -11.48
C VAL A 152 -13.37 -13.97 -12.63
N THR A 153 -13.15 -13.49 -13.86
CA THR A 153 -12.92 -14.34 -15.03
C THR A 153 -11.67 -15.20 -14.84
N GLY A 154 -10.57 -14.60 -14.39
CA GLY A 154 -9.35 -15.35 -14.07
C GLY A 154 -9.61 -16.45 -13.05
N LEU A 155 -10.28 -16.13 -11.94
CA LEU A 155 -10.61 -17.11 -10.91
C LEU A 155 -11.51 -18.24 -11.43
N CYS A 156 -12.52 -17.92 -12.24
CA CYS A 156 -13.43 -18.91 -12.82
C CYS A 156 -12.73 -19.87 -13.80
N VAL A 157 -11.64 -19.44 -14.44
CA VAL A 157 -10.86 -20.26 -15.38
C VAL A 157 -9.74 -21.01 -14.68
N GLU A 158 -8.99 -20.33 -13.82
CA GLU A 158 -7.82 -20.89 -13.15
C GLU A 158 -8.19 -21.88 -12.04
N LEU A 159 -9.31 -21.68 -11.33
CA LEU A 159 -9.71 -22.63 -10.27
C LEU A 159 -10.02 -24.03 -10.82
N PRO A 160 -10.84 -24.22 -11.86
CA PRO A 160 -11.05 -25.54 -12.46
C PRO A 160 -9.75 -26.17 -12.97
N GLN A 161 -8.88 -25.38 -13.62
CA GLN A 161 -7.59 -25.85 -14.11
C GLN A 161 -6.66 -26.28 -12.97
N LEU A 162 -6.67 -25.55 -11.84
CA LEU A 162 -5.91 -25.89 -10.65
C LEU A 162 -6.44 -27.16 -9.99
N VAL A 163 -7.77 -27.31 -9.89
CA VAL A 163 -8.40 -28.53 -9.36
C VAL A 163 -8.05 -29.74 -10.21
N GLU A 164 -8.11 -29.61 -11.54
CA GLU A 164 -7.66 -30.68 -12.45
C GLU A 164 -6.18 -31.02 -12.19
N ALA A 165 -5.29 -30.02 -12.14
CA ALA A 165 -3.86 -30.23 -11.91
C ALA A 165 -3.59 -30.93 -10.58
N LEU A 166 -4.29 -30.54 -9.51
CA LEU A 166 -4.20 -31.18 -8.19
C LEU A 166 -4.77 -32.60 -8.21
N SER A 167 -5.87 -32.84 -8.92
CA SER A 167 -6.50 -34.17 -9.01
C SER A 167 -5.62 -35.21 -9.70
N ARG A 168 -4.64 -34.78 -10.52
CA ARG A 168 -3.65 -35.66 -11.15
C ARG A 168 -2.50 -36.05 -10.23
N ILE A 169 -2.39 -35.46 -9.04
CA ILE A 169 -1.40 -35.86 -8.04
C ILE A 169 -1.83 -37.22 -7.48
N PRO A 170 -0.96 -38.25 -7.47
CA PRO A 170 -1.33 -39.63 -7.12
C PRO A 170 -2.10 -39.73 -5.79
N LEU A 171 -1.62 -39.03 -4.75
CA LEU A 171 -2.22 -39.01 -3.42
C LEU A 171 -3.68 -38.51 -3.40
N ILE A 172 -4.02 -37.59 -4.31
CA ILE A 172 -5.36 -36.98 -4.42
C ILE A 172 -6.24 -37.80 -5.38
N ALA A 173 -5.65 -38.27 -6.49
CA ALA A 173 -6.32 -39.11 -7.47
C ALA A 173 -6.92 -40.36 -6.84
N ASP A 174 -6.18 -40.99 -5.93
CA ASP A 174 -6.61 -42.20 -5.22
C ASP A 174 -7.81 -41.96 -4.28
N SER A 175 -8.03 -40.70 -3.86
CA SER A 175 -9.10 -40.32 -2.93
C SER A 175 -10.36 -39.79 -3.60
N VAL A 176 -10.21 -38.98 -4.66
CA VAL A 176 -11.32 -38.20 -5.26
C VAL A 176 -11.53 -38.50 -6.75
N GLY A 177 -10.62 -39.26 -7.38
CA GLY A 177 -10.59 -39.49 -8.82
C GLY A 177 -10.02 -38.29 -9.61
N ILE A 178 -9.82 -38.49 -10.91
CA ILE A 178 -9.29 -37.45 -11.81
C ILE A 178 -10.44 -36.57 -12.28
N VAL A 179 -10.33 -35.27 -12.04
CA VAL A 179 -11.26 -34.25 -12.53
C VAL A 179 -10.70 -33.65 -13.80
N THR A 180 -11.47 -33.69 -14.90
CA THR A 180 -11.12 -33.00 -16.14
C THR A 180 -11.76 -31.62 -16.17
N SER A 181 -10.96 -30.56 -16.41
CA SER A 181 -11.50 -29.22 -16.59
C SER A 181 -12.26 -29.16 -17.93
N PRO A 182 -13.50 -28.65 -17.95
CA PRO A 182 -14.23 -28.43 -19.18
C PRO A 182 -13.64 -27.30 -20.03
N ILE A 183 -12.73 -26.49 -19.46
CA ILE A 183 -12.15 -25.31 -20.10
C ILE A 183 -10.72 -25.63 -20.53
N GLN A 184 -10.57 -26.06 -21.78
CA GLN A 184 -9.27 -26.19 -22.42
C GLN A 184 -9.01 -24.98 -23.31
N LEU A 185 -8.08 -24.13 -22.91
CA LEU A 185 -7.71 -22.92 -23.63
C LEU A 185 -6.29 -23.06 -24.20
N PRO A 186 -6.02 -22.48 -25.38
CA PRO A 186 -4.66 -22.34 -25.88
C PRO A 186 -3.79 -21.63 -24.84
N LEU A 187 -2.52 -22.02 -24.72
CA LEU A 187 -1.59 -21.49 -23.73
C LEU A 187 -1.56 -19.95 -23.71
N ALA A 188 -1.55 -19.31 -24.88
CA ALA A 188 -1.54 -17.86 -24.99
C ALA A 188 -2.77 -17.20 -24.32
N VAL A 189 -3.96 -17.80 -24.46
CA VAL A 189 -5.20 -17.28 -23.87
C VAL A 189 -5.18 -17.44 -22.35
N ASN A 190 -4.71 -18.58 -21.83
CA ASN A 190 -4.51 -18.78 -20.39
C ASN A 190 -3.53 -17.75 -19.80
N LEU A 191 -2.41 -17.51 -20.47
CA LEU A 191 -1.43 -16.51 -20.03
C LEU A 191 -2.01 -15.09 -20.01
N LEU A 192 -2.83 -14.73 -21.01
CA LEU A 192 -3.50 -13.42 -21.05
C LEU A 192 -4.54 -13.27 -19.92
N ILE A 193 -5.33 -14.32 -19.65
CA ILE A 193 -6.32 -14.33 -18.57
C ILE A 193 -5.62 -14.19 -17.22
N GLY A 194 -4.57 -14.96 -16.97
CA GLY A 194 -3.81 -14.89 -15.73
C GLY A 194 -3.13 -13.53 -15.54
N LEU A 195 -2.54 -12.97 -16.59
CA LEU A 195 -2.01 -11.60 -16.56
C LEU A 195 -3.12 -10.58 -16.23
N GLY A 196 -4.31 -10.74 -16.82
CA GLY A 196 -5.48 -9.93 -16.52
C GLY A 196 -5.90 -10.01 -15.06
N ALA A 197 -5.93 -11.22 -14.48
CA ALA A 197 -6.24 -11.45 -13.08
C ALA A 197 -5.23 -10.77 -12.14
N VAL A 198 -3.93 -10.87 -12.46
CA VAL A 198 -2.86 -10.20 -11.71
C VAL A 198 -3.01 -8.68 -11.76
N LEU A 199 -3.25 -8.11 -12.94
CA LEU A 199 -3.45 -6.66 -13.12
C LEU A 199 -4.71 -6.17 -12.40
N GLY A 200 -5.81 -6.91 -12.50
CA GLY A 200 -7.05 -6.61 -11.79
C GLY A 200 -6.88 -6.68 -10.27
N GLY A 201 -6.14 -7.67 -9.77
CA GLY A 201 -5.77 -7.80 -8.37
C GLY A 201 -4.90 -6.65 -7.88
N ALA A 202 -3.93 -6.20 -8.69
CA ALA A 202 -3.08 -5.06 -8.37
C ALA A 202 -3.88 -3.74 -8.24
N GLU A 203 -4.82 -3.46 -9.15
CA GLU A 203 -5.73 -2.30 -9.04
C GLU A 203 -6.61 -2.40 -7.78
N ARG A 204 -7.11 -3.59 -7.45
CA ARG A 204 -7.90 -3.78 -6.23
C ARG A 204 -7.08 -3.53 -4.97
N GLY A 205 -5.83 -3.99 -4.95
CA GLY A 205 -4.88 -3.70 -3.88
C GLY A 205 -4.60 -2.20 -3.74
N LEU A 206 -4.51 -1.46 -4.84
CA LEU A 206 -4.37 0.00 -4.81
C LEU A 206 -5.62 0.70 -4.28
N ARG A 207 -6.83 0.24 -4.66
CA ARG A 207 -8.09 0.79 -4.15
C ARG A 207 -8.25 0.60 -2.64
N LEU A 208 -7.89 -0.56 -2.11
CA LEU A 208 -7.90 -0.79 -0.66
C LEU A 208 -6.93 0.18 0.05
N ARG A 209 -5.75 0.44 -0.52
CA ARG A 209 -4.79 1.38 0.07
C ARG A 209 -5.24 2.85 0.06
N ALA A 210 -6.06 3.22 -0.93
CA ALA A 210 -6.59 4.58 -1.05
C ALA A 210 -7.85 4.77 -0.17
N GLY A 211 -8.77 3.80 -0.14
CA GLY A 211 -10.08 3.93 0.50
C GLY A 211 -10.14 3.62 2.00
N TRP A 212 -9.17 2.88 2.57
CA TRP A 212 -9.14 2.59 4.02
C TRP A 212 -8.98 3.84 4.91
N ILE A 213 -8.68 5.02 4.34
CA ILE A 213 -8.63 6.28 5.08
C ILE A 213 -10.04 6.79 5.40
N ASP A 214 -11.03 6.50 4.54
CA ASP A 214 -12.39 7.04 4.71
C ASP A 214 -13.22 6.19 5.70
N GLU A 215 -12.97 4.88 5.77
CA GLU A 215 -13.75 3.91 6.57
C GLU A 215 -13.46 3.95 8.09
N LEU A 216 -12.44 4.69 8.53
CA LEU A 216 -12.14 4.94 9.96
C LEU A 216 -12.49 6.36 10.40
N ALA A 217 -12.96 7.20 9.48
CA ALA A 217 -13.42 8.56 9.74
C ALA A 217 -14.96 8.68 9.79
N SER A 218 -15.68 7.55 9.66
CA SER A 218 -17.14 7.43 9.82
C SER A 218 -17.53 6.53 11.00
#